data_AF-A0A2V3I361-F1
#
_entry.id   AF-A0A2V3I361-F1
#
_cell.length_a   1.000
_cell.length_b   1.000
_cell.length_c   1.000
_cell.angle_alpha   90.00
_cell.angle_beta   90.00
_cell.angle_gamma   90.00
#
_symmetry.space_group_name_H-M   'P 1'
#
loop_
_entity.id
_entity.type
_entity.pdbx_description
1 polymer ?
#
loop_
_entity_poly.entity_id
_entity_poly.type
_entity_poly.pdbx_seq_one_letter_code
_entity_poly.pdbx_strand_id
1 'polypeptide(L)'
;DADFIPPTWFIKRAISYFAKPNIGFIQCKWGHVNENYSALTQAQALSLDFHFLVEQRAKSNSRLFMNFNGTAGIWRKDCIDDAGGWHTATLVEDLDLSYRAQMKGWKCLFIPDIVVDAELPVQMNGAKRQQFRWAKGSIQCAIKLLGGILIQRKITFDAKLQAFVQLTRHIVFPLMLIQFLALPVLLAAEVNLYVVSFLPVVTLATYLAMGPGAYLYVIHNMYDKNWKEKAMAMPYLIIYSIGMSVNNTVAVFDAMVGRKNEFLRTPKYGIVKKTDDWRTKAYNLPFSQTTLLELFFGIYGVFGIFIAIYSSNPIWVPIIALQTIGFFYISLMSFTHTRFKRGNSRIDYTKTKDEKMAGITFKLATVGIIAIICFGAYTGYVGYQNDVYPVDLSIGLLDRIMASSEPKTILADINAIKEYLPVEGNAVYLFPTDTTNFARIQTDLNVMLASTEKISAVPRDSSAFHTGMMDLSLRAEILQENLMDIVPYMYASISNIIFTCFWIVAIIGIFVILKRKKQNLESFDKAEGV
;
A
#
# COMPACT_ATOMS: atom_id res chain seq x y z
N ASP A 1 -4.92 -30.51 -2.13
CA ASP A 1 -5.44 -29.89 -0.91
C ASP A 1 -6.83 -30.41 -0.60
N ALA A 2 -7.27 -30.29 0.66
CA ALA A 2 -8.54 -30.86 1.13
C ALA A 2 -9.78 -30.17 0.56
N ASP A 3 -9.63 -28.95 0.03
CA ASP A 3 -10.67 -28.14 -0.60
C ASP A 3 -10.76 -28.31 -2.12
N PHE A 4 -9.96 -29.21 -2.72
CA PHE A 4 -9.96 -29.48 -4.15
C PHE A 4 -10.76 -30.74 -4.47
N ILE A 5 -11.57 -30.67 -5.53
CA ILE A 5 -12.51 -31.71 -5.95
C ILE A 5 -12.09 -32.22 -7.34
N PRO A 6 -11.16 -33.18 -7.45
CA PRO A 6 -10.72 -33.71 -8.73
C PRO A 6 -11.82 -34.54 -9.40
N PRO A 7 -12.00 -34.43 -10.73
CA PRO A 7 -12.90 -35.31 -11.45
C PRO A 7 -12.42 -36.76 -11.39
N THR A 8 -13.35 -37.71 -11.45
CA THR A 8 -13.04 -39.17 -11.36
C THR A 8 -12.10 -39.66 -12.47
N TRP A 9 -12.02 -38.93 -13.58
CA TRP A 9 -11.14 -39.22 -14.72
C TRP A 9 -9.79 -38.47 -14.68
N PHE A 10 -9.52 -37.66 -13.64
CA PHE A 10 -8.33 -36.79 -13.54
C PHE A 10 -7.03 -37.52 -13.87
N ILE A 11 -6.74 -38.61 -13.14
CA ILE A 11 -5.48 -39.36 -13.30
C ILE A 11 -5.37 -39.95 -14.72
N LYS A 12 -6.45 -40.53 -15.26
CA LYS A 12 -6.46 -41.16 -16.58
C LYS A 12 -6.06 -40.19 -17.70
N ARG A 13 -6.52 -38.94 -17.61
CA ARG A 13 -6.17 -37.90 -18.60
C ARG A 13 -4.82 -37.26 -18.35
N ALA A 14 -4.43 -37.11 -17.08
CA ALA A 14 -3.22 -36.41 -16.70
C ALA A 14 -1.95 -37.27 -16.85
N ILE A 15 -2.04 -38.59 -16.60
CA ILE A 15 -0.84 -39.44 -16.53
C ILE A 15 -0.14 -39.63 -17.89
N SER A 16 -0.87 -39.57 -19.00
CA SER A 16 -0.35 -39.79 -20.35
C SER A 16 0.74 -38.78 -20.74
N TYR A 17 0.72 -37.57 -20.17
CA TYR A 17 1.73 -36.55 -20.43
C TYR A 17 3.13 -36.96 -19.94
N PHE A 18 3.25 -37.88 -18.97
CA PHE A 18 4.54 -38.38 -18.48
C PHE A 18 5.20 -39.42 -19.39
N ALA A 19 4.61 -39.73 -20.56
CA ALA A 19 5.27 -40.53 -21.59
C ALA A 19 6.62 -39.91 -22.04
N LYS A 20 6.76 -38.59 -21.94
CA LYS A 20 8.06 -37.92 -22.11
C LYS A 20 8.86 -37.98 -20.80
N PRO A 21 10.08 -38.55 -20.81
CA PRO A 21 10.84 -38.80 -19.59
C PRO A 21 11.31 -37.52 -18.89
N ASN A 22 11.47 -36.41 -19.63
CA ASN A 22 11.95 -35.14 -19.11
C ASN A 22 10.87 -34.24 -18.49
N ILE A 23 9.60 -34.66 -18.48
CA ILE A 23 8.54 -33.92 -17.78
C ILE A 23 8.63 -34.24 -16.29
N GLY A 24 8.93 -33.21 -15.50
CA GLY A 24 9.06 -33.26 -14.05
C GLY A 24 7.71 -33.14 -13.35
N PHE A 25 6.86 -32.21 -13.79
CA PHE A 25 5.49 -32.12 -13.31
C PHE A 25 4.52 -31.61 -14.38
N ILE A 26 3.25 -31.89 -14.14
CA ILE A 26 2.13 -31.27 -14.84
C ILE A 26 1.25 -30.51 -13.84
N GLN A 27 0.76 -29.35 -14.26
CA GLN A 27 -0.18 -28.53 -13.50
C GLN A 27 -1.48 -28.43 -14.30
N CYS A 28 -2.60 -28.71 -13.67
CA CYS A 28 -3.93 -28.57 -14.25
C CYS A 28 -4.55 -27.23 -13.81
N LYS A 29 -5.60 -26.79 -14.51
CA LYS A 29 -6.28 -25.53 -14.20
C LYS A 29 -7.08 -25.67 -12.90
N TRP A 30 -7.06 -24.62 -12.07
CA TRP A 30 -7.99 -24.49 -10.96
C TRP A 30 -9.35 -23.98 -11.44
N GLY A 31 -10.41 -24.70 -11.11
CA GLY A 31 -11.78 -24.21 -11.18
C GLY A 31 -12.22 -23.67 -9.82
N HIS A 32 -13.35 -22.97 -9.78
CA HIS A 32 -13.78 -22.23 -8.59
C HIS A 32 -15.25 -22.54 -8.28
N VAL A 33 -15.52 -23.36 -7.25
CA VAL A 33 -16.90 -23.79 -6.92
C VAL A 33 -17.81 -22.64 -6.48
N ASN A 34 -17.22 -21.56 -5.95
CA ASN A 34 -17.93 -20.44 -5.34
C ASN A 34 -17.54 -19.09 -5.96
N GLU A 35 -17.10 -19.08 -7.23
CA GLU A 35 -16.77 -17.85 -7.94
C GLU A 35 -17.87 -16.78 -7.77
N ASN A 36 -19.12 -17.17 -8.00
CA ASN A 36 -20.27 -16.28 -7.99
C ASN A 36 -20.82 -15.98 -6.58
N TYR A 37 -20.13 -16.35 -5.51
CA TYR A 37 -20.60 -16.11 -4.14
C TYR A 37 -20.63 -14.62 -3.75
N SER A 38 -19.60 -13.86 -4.15
CA SER A 38 -19.43 -12.45 -3.79
C SER A 38 -18.50 -11.72 -4.76
N ALA A 39 -18.47 -10.39 -4.72
CA ALA A 39 -17.49 -9.59 -5.47
C ALA A 39 -16.03 -9.99 -5.16
N LEU A 40 -15.75 -10.38 -3.90
CA LEU A 40 -14.43 -10.86 -3.46
C LEU A 40 -14.05 -12.19 -4.14
N THR A 41 -14.98 -13.14 -4.26
CA THR A 41 -14.71 -14.43 -4.93
C THR A 41 -14.61 -14.26 -6.45
N GLN A 42 -15.40 -13.38 -7.05
CA GLN A 42 -15.28 -13.05 -8.47
C GLN A 42 -13.93 -12.39 -8.81
N ALA A 43 -13.47 -11.45 -7.97
CA ALA A 43 -12.14 -10.84 -8.12
C ALA A 43 -11.02 -11.89 -8.03
N GLN A 44 -11.07 -12.78 -7.04
CA GLN A 44 -10.07 -13.85 -6.86
C GLN A 44 -10.10 -14.85 -8.03
N ALA A 45 -11.28 -15.28 -8.48
CA ALA A 45 -11.46 -16.18 -9.61
C ALA A 45 -10.83 -15.58 -10.88
N LEU A 46 -11.15 -14.32 -11.20
CA LEU A 46 -10.61 -13.64 -12.37
C LEU A 46 -9.08 -13.50 -12.29
N SER A 47 -8.55 -13.12 -11.12
CA SER A 47 -7.09 -13.05 -10.89
C SER A 47 -6.39 -14.39 -11.12
N LEU A 48 -6.96 -15.49 -10.61
CA LEU A 48 -6.39 -16.82 -10.73
C LEU A 48 -6.51 -17.34 -12.17
N ASP A 49 -7.62 -17.07 -12.84
CA ASP A 49 -7.80 -17.45 -14.24
C ASP A 49 -6.79 -16.74 -15.15
N PHE A 50 -6.47 -15.45 -14.91
CA PHE A 50 -5.36 -14.80 -15.63
C PHE A 50 -4.02 -15.48 -15.36
N HIS A 51 -3.73 -15.82 -14.09
CA HIS A 51 -2.50 -16.52 -13.74
C HIS A 51 -2.39 -17.87 -14.48
N PHE A 52 -3.46 -18.67 -14.53
CA PHE A 52 -3.42 -19.98 -15.20
C PHE A 52 -3.47 -19.87 -16.72
N LEU A 53 -4.44 -19.15 -17.28
CA LEU A 53 -4.72 -19.19 -18.72
C LEU A 53 -3.79 -18.30 -19.55
N VAL A 54 -3.16 -17.30 -18.93
CA VAL A 54 -2.18 -16.42 -19.59
C VAL A 54 -0.77 -16.75 -19.14
N GLU A 55 -0.47 -16.54 -17.85
CA GLU A 55 0.91 -16.57 -17.34
C GLU A 55 1.48 -18.00 -17.36
N GLN A 56 0.78 -18.97 -16.76
CA GLN A 56 1.23 -20.37 -16.73
C GLN A 56 1.24 -21.00 -18.12
N ARG A 57 0.24 -20.69 -18.95
CA ARG A 57 0.20 -21.15 -20.34
C ARG A 57 1.40 -20.62 -21.15
N ALA A 58 1.72 -19.34 -21.02
CA ALA A 58 2.87 -18.74 -21.70
C ALA A 58 4.19 -19.38 -21.23
N LYS A 59 4.35 -19.60 -19.92
CA LYS A 59 5.53 -20.26 -19.34
C LYS A 59 5.68 -21.70 -19.85
N SER A 60 4.60 -22.47 -19.78
CA SER A 60 4.58 -23.87 -20.23
C SER A 60 4.88 -24.04 -21.72
N ASN A 61 4.45 -23.09 -22.56
CA ASN A 61 4.65 -23.15 -24.01
C ASN A 61 5.98 -22.52 -24.47
N SER A 62 6.82 -22.10 -23.53
CA SER A 62 8.10 -21.46 -23.80
C SER A 62 9.22 -22.12 -23.00
N ARG A 63 10.37 -21.46 -22.91
CA ARG A 63 11.53 -21.90 -22.10
C ARG A 63 11.60 -21.21 -20.74
N LEU A 64 10.55 -20.46 -20.38
CA LEU A 64 10.45 -19.71 -19.13
C LEU A 64 10.12 -20.64 -17.96
N PHE A 65 10.37 -20.17 -16.74
CA PHE A 65 10.15 -21.00 -15.56
C PHE A 65 8.69 -20.96 -15.13
N MET A 66 8.12 -22.16 -15.00
CA MET A 66 6.77 -22.42 -14.55
C MET A 66 6.74 -22.82 -13.08
N ASN A 67 5.73 -22.40 -12.33
CA ASN A 67 5.56 -22.84 -10.94
C ASN A 67 4.45 -23.89 -10.83
N PHE A 68 4.67 -24.91 -10.01
CA PHE A 68 3.60 -25.71 -9.44
C PHE A 68 2.87 -24.86 -8.41
N ASN A 69 1.55 -24.94 -8.37
CA ASN A 69 0.71 -24.14 -7.49
C ASN A 69 0.32 -24.88 -6.19
N GLY A 70 1.03 -25.95 -5.85
CA GLY A 70 0.83 -26.72 -4.62
C GLY A 70 -0.21 -27.84 -4.77
N THR A 71 -1.14 -27.74 -5.72
CA THR A 71 -2.16 -28.77 -5.94
C THR A 71 -2.70 -28.79 -7.37
N ALA A 72 -3.67 -29.67 -7.64
CA ALA A 72 -4.24 -29.93 -8.97
C ALA A 72 -3.17 -30.27 -10.03
N GLY A 73 -2.21 -31.12 -9.67
CA GLY A 73 -1.21 -31.59 -10.62
C GLY A 73 -0.48 -32.82 -10.09
N ILE A 74 0.44 -33.32 -10.89
CA ILE A 74 1.16 -34.58 -10.62
C ILE A 74 2.65 -34.30 -10.80
N TRP A 75 3.46 -34.87 -9.92
CA TRP A 75 4.91 -34.84 -10.00
C TRP A 75 5.47 -36.22 -10.34
N ARG A 76 6.53 -36.24 -11.13
CA ARG A 76 7.40 -37.41 -11.27
C ARG A 76 8.27 -37.51 -10.02
N LYS A 77 8.27 -38.68 -9.36
CA LYS A 77 9.07 -38.93 -8.16
C LYS A 77 10.55 -38.62 -8.38
N ASP A 78 11.15 -39.14 -9.45
CA ASP A 78 12.57 -38.93 -9.77
C ASP A 78 12.93 -37.44 -9.90
N CYS A 79 12.00 -36.60 -10.36
CA CYS A 79 12.20 -35.16 -10.45
C CYS A 79 12.26 -34.51 -9.06
N ILE A 80 11.40 -34.93 -8.12
CA ILE A 80 11.43 -34.47 -6.73
C ILE A 80 12.76 -34.86 -6.09
N ASP A 81 13.14 -36.13 -6.23
CA ASP A 81 14.36 -36.69 -5.63
C ASP A 81 15.61 -35.98 -6.21
N ASP A 82 15.69 -35.85 -7.53
CA ASP A 82 16.78 -35.11 -8.19
C ASP A 82 16.80 -33.64 -7.77
N ALA A 83 15.66 -32.96 -7.68
CA ALA A 83 15.62 -31.56 -7.25
C ALA A 83 16.03 -31.34 -5.78
N GLY A 84 16.14 -32.41 -4.97
CA GLY A 84 16.51 -32.34 -3.55
C GLY A 84 15.31 -32.35 -2.58
N GLY A 85 14.14 -32.76 -3.04
CA GLY A 85 12.94 -32.89 -2.21
C GLY A 85 12.28 -31.56 -1.84
N TRP A 86 11.37 -31.64 -0.86
CA TRP A 86 10.60 -30.50 -0.36
C TRP A 86 11.37 -29.74 0.72
N HIS A 87 11.57 -28.44 0.54
CA HIS A 87 12.25 -27.58 1.51
C HIS A 87 11.22 -26.72 2.25
N THR A 88 11.25 -26.72 3.58
CA THR A 88 10.31 -25.96 4.44
C THR A 88 10.82 -24.56 4.83
N ALA A 89 11.94 -24.14 4.24
CA ALA A 89 12.56 -22.84 4.51
C ALA A 89 11.74 -21.66 3.97
N THR A 90 10.87 -21.89 2.99
CA THR A 90 9.97 -20.88 2.41
C THR A 90 8.52 -21.27 2.67
N LEU A 91 7.60 -20.29 2.72
CA LEU A 91 6.16 -20.55 2.85
C LEU A 91 5.48 -21.08 1.58
N VAL A 92 6.26 -21.24 0.50
CA VAL A 92 5.83 -21.68 -0.83
C VAL A 92 6.85 -22.72 -1.33
N GLU A 93 6.85 -23.86 -0.64
CA GLU A 93 7.72 -25.00 -0.94
C GLU A 93 7.52 -25.56 -2.35
N ASP A 94 6.31 -25.39 -2.88
CA ASP A 94 5.90 -25.72 -4.25
C ASP A 94 6.62 -24.88 -5.30
N LEU A 95 6.64 -23.56 -5.13
CA LEU A 95 7.37 -22.63 -5.99
C LEU A 95 8.87 -22.89 -5.93
N ASP A 96 9.41 -23.11 -4.72
CA ASP A 96 10.82 -23.42 -4.50
C ASP A 96 11.27 -24.68 -5.25
N LEU A 97 10.52 -25.78 -5.09
CA LEU A 97 10.79 -27.05 -5.77
C LEU A 97 10.69 -26.91 -7.29
N SER A 98 9.69 -26.17 -7.78
CA SER A 98 9.49 -25.93 -9.21
C SER A 98 10.69 -25.27 -9.86
N TYR A 99 11.27 -24.27 -9.20
CA TYR A 99 12.44 -23.56 -9.72
C TYR A 99 13.69 -24.44 -9.68
N ARG A 100 13.94 -25.16 -8.58
CA ARG A 100 15.08 -26.09 -8.48
C ARG A 100 15.01 -27.19 -9.53
N ALA A 101 13.85 -27.77 -9.78
CA ALA A 101 13.65 -28.78 -10.81
C ALA A 101 14.01 -28.24 -12.21
N GLN A 102 13.54 -27.04 -12.57
CA GLN A 102 13.84 -26.44 -13.87
C GLN A 102 15.30 -26.00 -14.02
N MET A 103 15.95 -25.59 -12.93
CA MET A 103 17.41 -25.34 -12.93
C MET A 103 18.22 -26.60 -13.25
N LYS A 104 17.67 -27.80 -12.97
CA LYS A 104 18.23 -29.10 -13.36
C LYS A 104 17.80 -29.57 -14.77
N GLY A 105 16.97 -28.81 -15.47
CA GLY A 105 16.55 -29.10 -16.84
C GLY A 105 15.25 -29.91 -16.96
N TRP A 106 14.55 -30.16 -15.84
CA TRP A 106 13.21 -30.74 -15.89
C TRP A 106 12.23 -29.78 -16.56
N LYS A 107 11.29 -30.34 -17.35
CA LYS A 107 10.23 -29.57 -17.99
C LYS A 107 8.93 -29.64 -17.21
N CYS A 108 8.19 -28.55 -17.27
CA CYS A 108 6.92 -28.35 -16.57
C CYS A 108 5.84 -28.06 -17.60
N LEU A 109 4.66 -28.66 -17.44
CA LEU A 109 3.58 -28.56 -18.42
C LEU A 109 2.27 -28.10 -17.76
N PHE A 110 1.63 -27.08 -18.35
CA PHE A 110 0.31 -26.63 -17.97
C PHE A 110 -0.76 -27.24 -18.88
N ILE A 111 -1.77 -27.88 -18.29
CA ILE A 111 -2.90 -28.50 -19.00
C ILE A 111 -4.18 -27.73 -18.68
N PRO A 112 -4.63 -26.81 -19.56
CA PRO A 112 -5.82 -25.99 -19.31
C PRO A 112 -7.13 -26.79 -19.36
N ASP A 113 -7.17 -27.89 -20.12
CA ASP A 113 -8.39 -28.67 -20.37
C ASP A 113 -8.78 -29.61 -19.22
N ILE A 114 -7.86 -29.81 -18.26
CA ILE A 114 -8.13 -30.55 -17.03
C ILE A 114 -8.38 -29.50 -15.95
N VAL A 115 -9.62 -29.42 -15.48
CA VAL A 115 -10.04 -28.49 -14.43
C VAL A 115 -10.28 -29.26 -13.14
N VAL A 116 -9.73 -28.76 -12.04
CA VAL A 116 -9.97 -29.27 -10.68
C VAL A 116 -10.57 -28.13 -9.87
N ASP A 117 -11.80 -28.28 -9.42
CA ASP A 117 -12.52 -27.22 -8.72
C ASP A 117 -12.05 -27.07 -7.27
N ALA A 118 -11.99 -25.82 -6.80
CA ALA A 118 -11.59 -25.47 -5.45
C ALA A 118 -12.46 -24.36 -4.85
N GLU A 119 -12.51 -24.29 -3.52
CA GLU A 119 -13.19 -23.22 -2.80
C GLU A 119 -12.31 -21.97 -2.70
N LEU A 120 -12.80 -20.81 -3.12
CA LEU A 120 -12.14 -19.52 -2.88
C LEU A 120 -12.44 -18.99 -1.47
N PRO A 121 -11.50 -18.28 -0.83
CA PRO A 121 -11.76 -17.61 0.44
C PRO A 121 -12.91 -16.59 0.32
N VAL A 122 -14.00 -16.85 1.04
CA VAL A 122 -15.17 -15.96 1.13
C VAL A 122 -15.00 -14.86 2.18
N GLN A 123 -14.06 -15.03 3.11
CA GLN A 123 -13.75 -14.08 4.16
C GLN A 123 -12.53 -13.23 3.79
N MET A 124 -12.63 -11.91 3.96
CA MET A 124 -11.54 -10.95 3.62
C MET A 124 -10.22 -11.27 4.36
N ASN A 125 -10.27 -11.52 5.66
CA ASN A 125 -9.06 -11.91 6.42
C ASN A 125 -8.50 -13.27 5.97
N GLY A 126 -9.34 -14.17 5.42
CA GLY A 126 -8.89 -15.42 4.82
C GLY A 126 -8.12 -15.20 3.52
N ALA A 127 -8.64 -14.32 2.65
CA ALA A 127 -7.97 -13.88 1.43
C ALA A 127 -6.65 -13.16 1.75
N LYS A 128 -6.64 -12.25 2.73
CA LYS A 128 -5.42 -11.58 3.22
C LYS A 128 -4.34 -12.55 3.67
N ARG A 129 -4.69 -13.56 4.49
CA ARG A 129 -3.73 -14.59 4.91
C ARG A 129 -3.17 -15.35 3.74
N GLN A 130 -4.01 -15.72 2.76
CA GLN A 130 -3.54 -16.43 1.58
C GLN A 130 -2.55 -15.59 0.77
N GLN A 131 -2.91 -14.35 0.45
CA GLN A 131 -2.06 -13.42 -0.28
C GLN A 131 -0.77 -13.09 0.47
N PHE A 132 -0.84 -12.94 1.81
CA PHE A 132 0.33 -12.74 2.66
C PHE A 132 1.33 -13.90 2.52
N ARG A 133 0.86 -15.14 2.59
CA ARG A 133 1.73 -16.33 2.44
C ARG A 133 2.38 -16.37 1.07
N TRP A 134 1.62 -16.11 0.00
CA TRP A 134 2.14 -16.09 -1.37
C TRP A 134 3.18 -14.97 -1.58
N ALA A 135 2.91 -13.77 -1.06
CA ALA A 135 3.82 -12.63 -1.16
C ALA A 135 5.11 -12.89 -0.38
N LYS A 136 5.00 -13.27 0.90
CA LYS A 136 6.16 -13.58 1.74
C LYS A 136 6.99 -14.72 1.17
N GLY A 137 6.34 -15.82 0.80
CA GLY A 137 7.00 -16.98 0.24
C GLY A 137 7.73 -16.69 -1.07
N SER A 138 7.13 -15.91 -1.97
CA SER A 138 7.77 -15.57 -3.25
C SER A 138 9.08 -14.78 -3.05
N ILE A 139 9.08 -13.81 -2.12
CA ILE A 139 10.29 -13.05 -1.77
C ILE A 139 11.34 -13.94 -1.09
N GLN A 140 10.94 -14.88 -0.23
CA GLN A 140 11.86 -15.86 0.34
C GLN A 140 12.52 -16.72 -0.73
N CYS A 141 11.75 -17.18 -1.73
CA CYS A 141 12.28 -17.89 -2.89
C CYS A 141 13.21 -17.00 -3.73
N ALA A 142 12.90 -15.70 -3.89
CA ALA A 142 13.79 -14.75 -4.56
C ALA A 142 15.16 -14.70 -3.87
N ILE A 143 15.17 -14.48 -2.56
CA ILE A 143 16.40 -14.41 -1.75
C ILE A 143 17.20 -15.71 -1.87
N LYS A 144 16.53 -16.86 -1.86
CA LYS A 144 17.17 -18.18 -1.88
C LYS A 144 17.72 -18.58 -3.25
N LEU A 145 16.96 -18.36 -4.33
CA LEU A 145 17.22 -19.00 -5.63
C LEU A 145 17.74 -18.04 -6.70
N LEU A 146 17.43 -16.74 -6.62
CA LEU A 146 17.64 -15.81 -7.72
C LEU A 146 19.13 -15.66 -8.08
N GLY A 147 20.02 -15.57 -7.09
CA GLY A 147 21.47 -15.51 -7.34
C GLY A 147 21.98 -16.72 -8.13
N GLY A 148 21.55 -17.93 -7.76
CA GLY A 148 21.91 -19.16 -8.47
C GLY A 148 21.39 -19.20 -9.91
N ILE A 149 20.16 -18.74 -10.13
CA ILE A 149 19.54 -18.65 -11.46
C ILE A 149 20.31 -17.68 -12.36
N LEU A 150 20.69 -16.52 -11.83
CA LEU A 150 21.37 -15.48 -12.60
C LEU A 150 22.77 -15.90 -13.04
N ILE A 151 23.52 -16.61 -12.19
CA ILE A 151 24.89 -17.08 -12.49
C ILE A 151 24.90 -18.28 -13.46
N GLN A 152 23.86 -19.10 -13.47
CA GLN A 152 23.84 -20.33 -14.27
C GLN A 152 23.83 -20.04 -15.78
N ARG A 153 24.85 -20.52 -16.51
CA ARG A 153 25.01 -20.28 -17.96
C ARG A 153 23.98 -20.99 -18.84
N LYS A 154 23.45 -22.14 -18.40
CA LYS A 154 22.48 -22.94 -19.17
C LYS A 154 21.07 -22.33 -19.22
N ILE A 155 20.76 -21.36 -18.34
CA ILE A 155 19.46 -20.68 -18.30
C ILE A 155 19.52 -19.48 -19.25
N THR A 156 18.52 -19.34 -20.11
CA THR A 156 18.45 -18.25 -21.09
C THR A 156 18.13 -16.91 -20.43
N PHE A 157 18.50 -15.81 -21.09
CA PHE A 157 18.32 -14.46 -20.54
C PHE A 157 16.85 -14.11 -20.24
N ASP A 158 15.94 -14.47 -21.15
CA ASP A 158 14.49 -14.29 -20.97
C ASP A 158 13.95 -15.08 -19.78
N ALA A 159 14.41 -16.32 -19.56
CA ALA A 159 14.04 -17.11 -18.39
C ALA A 159 14.57 -16.49 -17.09
N LYS A 160 15.79 -15.93 -17.11
CA LYS A 160 16.36 -15.19 -15.97
C LYS A 160 15.55 -13.93 -15.64
N LEU A 161 15.23 -13.13 -16.65
CA LEU A 161 14.45 -11.91 -16.50
C LEU A 161 13.04 -12.24 -15.98
N GLN A 162 12.39 -13.25 -16.54
CA GLN A 162 11.07 -13.67 -16.10
C GLN A 162 11.10 -14.23 -14.67
N ALA A 163 12.11 -15.04 -14.31
CA ALA A 163 12.31 -15.52 -12.94
C ALA A 163 12.50 -14.35 -11.95
N PHE A 164 13.30 -13.34 -12.32
CA PHE A 164 13.46 -12.12 -11.54
C PHE A 164 12.12 -11.44 -11.31
N VAL A 165 11.39 -11.13 -12.39
CA VAL A 165 10.08 -10.46 -12.31
C VAL A 165 9.09 -11.27 -11.48
N GLN A 166 9.02 -12.59 -11.66
CA GLN A 166 8.06 -13.43 -10.94
C GLN A 166 8.34 -13.47 -9.43
N LEU A 167 9.57 -13.78 -9.05
CA LEU A 167 9.94 -13.97 -7.65
C LEU A 167 9.88 -12.62 -6.89
N THR A 168 10.10 -11.51 -7.58
CA THR A 168 10.08 -10.15 -6.99
C THR A 168 8.78 -9.38 -7.23
N ARG A 169 7.76 -9.96 -7.91
CA ARG A 169 6.54 -9.23 -8.33
C ARG A 169 5.83 -8.49 -7.20
N HIS A 170 5.94 -8.98 -5.96
CA HIS A 170 5.28 -8.41 -4.80
C HIS A 170 5.97 -7.12 -4.29
N ILE A 171 7.17 -6.77 -4.76
CA ILE A 171 7.84 -5.49 -4.44
C ILE A 171 7.07 -4.28 -5.00
N VAL A 172 6.20 -4.48 -6.00
CA VAL A 172 5.33 -3.41 -6.50
C VAL A 172 4.43 -2.80 -5.41
N PHE A 173 4.03 -3.60 -4.41
CA PHE A 173 3.14 -3.13 -3.35
C PHE A 173 3.79 -2.09 -2.41
N PRO A 174 4.99 -2.29 -1.85
CA PRO A 174 5.67 -1.24 -1.09
C PRO A 174 5.96 0.00 -1.93
N LEU A 175 6.37 -0.16 -3.20
CA LEU A 175 6.62 0.98 -4.09
C LEU A 175 5.35 1.79 -4.34
N MET A 176 4.22 1.12 -4.54
CA MET A 176 2.92 1.78 -4.70
C MET A 176 2.51 2.53 -3.44
N LEU A 177 2.74 1.99 -2.24
CA LEU A 177 2.46 2.71 -0.99
C LEU A 177 3.38 3.91 -0.78
N ILE A 178 4.66 3.79 -1.14
CA ILE A 178 5.59 4.93 -1.10
C ILE A 178 5.11 6.02 -2.06
N GLN A 179 4.73 5.67 -3.28
CA GLN A 179 4.16 6.62 -4.25
C GLN A 179 2.88 7.27 -3.69
N PHE A 180 1.98 6.48 -3.11
CA PHE A 180 0.73 6.95 -2.53
C PHE A 180 0.94 7.93 -1.37
N LEU A 181 1.95 7.68 -0.53
CA LEU A 181 2.33 8.59 0.55
C LEU A 181 3.02 9.85 0.04
N ALA A 182 3.96 9.72 -0.89
CA ALA A 182 4.75 10.84 -1.39
C ALA A 182 3.90 11.83 -2.20
N LEU A 183 2.94 11.35 -3.00
CA LEU A 183 2.22 12.20 -3.96
C LEU A 183 1.45 13.35 -3.29
N PRO A 184 0.60 13.16 -2.26
CA PRO A 184 -0.02 14.27 -1.56
C PRO A 184 0.97 15.26 -0.94
N VAL A 185 2.09 14.79 -0.40
CA VAL A 185 3.11 15.67 0.19
C VAL A 185 3.74 16.56 -0.87
N LEU A 186 4.09 15.98 -2.03
CA LEU A 186 4.65 16.75 -3.14
C LEU A 186 3.64 17.76 -3.71
N LEU A 187 2.37 17.38 -3.78
CA LEU A 187 1.29 18.26 -4.22
C LEU A 187 1.03 19.40 -3.24
N ALA A 188 1.12 19.15 -1.93
CA ALA A 188 0.96 20.17 -0.90
C ALA A 188 2.16 21.12 -0.85
N ALA A 189 3.37 20.64 -1.18
CA ALA A 189 4.57 21.44 -1.29
C ALA A 189 4.70 22.19 -2.63
N GLU A 190 3.62 22.22 -3.44
CA GLU A 190 3.55 22.87 -4.75
C GLU A 190 4.71 22.51 -5.70
N VAL A 191 5.28 21.31 -5.53
CA VAL A 191 6.38 20.84 -6.38
C VAL A 191 5.84 20.64 -7.79
N ASN A 192 6.48 21.27 -8.77
CA ASN A 192 6.12 21.06 -10.16
C ASN A 192 6.42 19.60 -10.58
N LEU A 193 5.37 18.79 -10.63
CA LEU A 193 5.46 17.35 -10.94
C LEU A 193 5.63 17.05 -12.43
N TYR A 194 5.43 18.03 -13.32
CA TYR A 194 5.52 17.81 -14.75
C TYR A 194 6.21 18.96 -15.47
N VAL A 195 7.31 18.64 -16.14
CA VAL A 195 8.01 19.57 -17.04
C VAL A 195 7.13 19.91 -18.27
N VAL A 196 6.23 18.99 -18.64
CA VAL A 196 5.38 19.09 -19.83
C VAL A 196 3.92 18.86 -19.44
N SER A 197 3.06 19.85 -19.70
CA SER A 197 1.67 19.91 -19.23
C SER A 197 0.78 18.75 -19.68
N PHE A 198 1.06 18.12 -20.84
CA PHE A 198 0.28 16.98 -21.32
C PHE A 198 0.78 15.61 -20.81
N LEU A 199 1.97 15.54 -20.21
CA LEU A 199 2.61 14.28 -19.82
C LEU A 199 1.80 13.47 -18.78
N PRO A 200 1.14 14.08 -17.78
CA PRO A 200 0.28 13.34 -16.86
C PRO A 200 -0.93 12.70 -17.55
N VAL A 201 -1.52 13.39 -18.54
CA VAL A 201 -2.65 12.86 -19.33
C VAL A 201 -2.21 11.64 -20.13
N VAL A 202 -1.06 11.72 -20.80
CA VAL A 202 -0.50 10.59 -21.57
C VAL A 202 -0.20 9.43 -20.65
N THR A 203 0.39 9.69 -19.48
CA THR A 203 0.70 8.68 -18.49
C THR A 203 -0.57 7.96 -18.02
N LEU A 204 -1.62 8.71 -17.66
CA LEU A 204 -2.90 8.14 -17.25
C LEU A 204 -3.54 7.30 -18.38
N ALA A 205 -3.50 7.80 -19.62
CA ALA A 205 -4.00 7.08 -20.78
C ALA A 205 -3.24 5.76 -20.99
N THR A 206 -1.90 5.77 -20.88
CA THR A 206 -1.08 4.57 -20.97
C THR A 206 -1.38 3.59 -19.84
N TYR A 207 -1.55 4.05 -18.60
CA TYR A 207 -1.94 3.20 -17.48
C TYR A 207 -3.30 2.54 -17.69
N LEU A 208 -4.30 3.29 -18.16
CA LEU A 208 -5.64 2.76 -18.46
C LEU A 208 -5.61 1.77 -19.62
N ALA A 209 -4.83 2.04 -20.66
CA ALA A 209 -4.68 1.16 -21.81
C ALA A 209 -3.95 -0.14 -21.46
N MET A 210 -2.79 -0.06 -20.79
CA MET A 210 -1.96 -1.23 -20.46
C MET A 210 -2.49 -2.05 -19.28
N GLY A 211 -3.21 -1.44 -18.35
CA GLY A 211 -3.85 -2.14 -17.23
C GLY A 211 -5.25 -2.63 -17.61
N PRO A 212 -6.32 -1.89 -17.26
CA PRO A 212 -7.71 -2.28 -17.54
C PRO A 212 -8.00 -2.61 -19.01
N GLY A 213 -7.48 -1.83 -19.97
CA GLY A 213 -7.71 -2.03 -21.40
C GLY A 213 -7.17 -3.37 -21.90
N ALA A 214 -5.91 -3.68 -21.58
CA ALA A 214 -5.30 -4.97 -21.91
C ALA A 214 -6.05 -6.12 -21.23
N TYR A 215 -6.47 -5.95 -19.96
CA TYR A 215 -7.23 -6.97 -19.24
C TYR A 215 -8.59 -7.23 -19.90
N LEU A 216 -9.30 -6.19 -20.36
CA LEU A 216 -10.56 -6.34 -21.10
C LEU A 216 -10.34 -7.12 -22.40
N TYR A 217 -9.29 -6.79 -23.14
CA TYR A 217 -8.94 -7.49 -24.38
C TYR A 217 -8.64 -8.98 -24.10
N VAL A 218 -7.90 -9.27 -23.04
CA VAL A 218 -7.60 -10.66 -22.65
C VAL A 218 -8.88 -11.39 -22.22
N ILE A 219 -9.75 -10.77 -21.41
CA ILE A 219 -11.05 -11.34 -21.01
C ILE A 219 -11.91 -11.66 -22.23
N HIS A 220 -11.97 -10.75 -23.20
CA HIS A 220 -12.72 -10.95 -24.43
C HIS A 220 -12.25 -12.20 -25.19
N ASN A 221 -10.95 -12.39 -25.32
CA ASN A 221 -10.37 -13.55 -26.01
C ASN A 221 -10.44 -14.85 -25.19
N MET A 222 -10.44 -14.76 -23.86
CA MET A 222 -10.49 -15.92 -22.97
C MET A 222 -11.90 -16.50 -22.79
N TYR A 223 -12.94 -15.66 -22.86
CA TYR A 223 -14.30 -16.03 -22.50
C TYR A 223 -15.30 -15.68 -23.61
N ASP A 224 -15.21 -16.35 -24.76
CA ASP A 224 -16.05 -16.18 -25.96
C ASP A 224 -17.45 -15.54 -25.72
N LYS A 225 -18.43 -16.31 -25.21
CA LYS A 225 -19.81 -15.79 -25.00
C LYS A 225 -20.03 -15.07 -23.66
N ASN A 226 -19.19 -15.34 -22.66
CA ASN A 226 -19.40 -14.87 -21.27
C ASN A 226 -18.48 -13.70 -20.88
N TRP A 227 -17.74 -13.12 -21.82
CA TRP A 227 -16.73 -12.09 -21.52
C TRP A 227 -17.31 -10.87 -20.84
N LYS A 228 -18.55 -10.48 -21.15
CA LYS A 228 -19.21 -9.31 -20.53
C LYS A 228 -19.43 -9.53 -19.03
N GLU A 229 -19.91 -10.71 -18.65
CA GLU A 229 -20.10 -11.08 -17.25
C GLU A 229 -18.77 -11.08 -16.50
N LYS A 230 -17.73 -11.65 -17.11
CA LYS A 230 -16.37 -11.67 -16.55
C LYS A 230 -15.74 -10.29 -16.47
N ALA A 231 -16.00 -9.41 -17.45
CA ALA A 231 -15.54 -8.04 -17.45
C ALA A 231 -16.13 -7.22 -16.29
N MET A 232 -17.36 -7.52 -15.86
CA MET A 232 -17.97 -6.89 -14.68
C MET A 232 -17.26 -7.26 -13.36
N ALA A 233 -16.47 -8.34 -13.33
CA ALA A 233 -15.63 -8.67 -12.18
C ALA A 233 -14.32 -7.86 -12.13
N MET A 234 -13.93 -7.18 -13.21
CA MET A 234 -12.67 -6.44 -13.26
C MET A 234 -12.61 -5.26 -12.28
N PRO A 235 -13.64 -4.41 -12.13
CA PRO A 235 -13.61 -3.35 -11.12
C PRO A 235 -13.34 -3.91 -9.71
N TYR A 236 -13.94 -5.06 -9.38
CA TYR A 236 -13.68 -5.75 -8.10
C TYR A 236 -12.23 -6.22 -8.00
N LEU A 237 -11.66 -6.76 -9.08
CA LEU A 237 -10.25 -7.16 -9.13
C LEU A 237 -9.31 -5.97 -8.91
N ILE A 238 -9.56 -4.84 -9.55
CA ILE A 238 -8.72 -3.63 -9.42
C ILE A 238 -8.76 -3.13 -7.98
N ILE A 239 -9.96 -2.91 -7.43
CA ILE A 239 -10.15 -2.43 -6.06
C ILE A 239 -9.54 -3.40 -5.04
N TYR A 240 -9.76 -4.71 -5.23
CA TYR A 240 -9.18 -5.75 -4.39
C TYR A 240 -7.64 -5.75 -4.46
N SER A 241 -7.07 -5.75 -5.66
CA SER A 241 -5.62 -5.83 -5.86
C SER A 241 -4.89 -4.64 -5.26
N ILE A 242 -5.43 -3.43 -5.44
CA ILE A 242 -4.88 -2.20 -4.89
C ILE A 242 -5.00 -2.18 -3.37
N GLY A 243 -6.18 -2.48 -2.83
CA GLY A 243 -6.40 -2.48 -1.38
C GLY A 243 -5.56 -3.53 -0.64
N MET A 244 -5.21 -4.64 -1.29
CA MET A 244 -4.34 -5.69 -0.74
C MET A 244 -2.87 -5.27 -0.58
N SER A 245 -2.50 -4.09 -1.08
CA SER A 245 -1.11 -3.61 -1.05
C SER A 245 -0.54 -3.41 0.36
N VAL A 246 -1.33 -2.99 1.35
CA VAL A 246 -0.88 -2.89 2.75
C VAL A 246 -0.49 -4.27 3.28
N ASN A 247 -1.39 -5.24 3.14
CA ASN A 247 -1.16 -6.61 3.59
C ASN A 247 0.08 -7.23 2.91
N ASN A 248 0.21 -7.05 1.60
CA ASN A 248 1.31 -7.62 0.84
C ASN A 248 2.64 -6.88 1.10
N THR A 249 2.62 -5.58 1.37
CA THR A 249 3.80 -4.82 1.79
C THR A 249 4.34 -5.35 3.13
N VAL A 250 3.47 -5.58 4.11
CA VAL A 250 3.87 -6.19 5.38
C VAL A 250 4.48 -7.58 5.15
N ALA A 251 3.93 -8.36 4.21
CA ALA A 251 4.47 -9.67 3.86
C ALA A 251 5.89 -9.59 3.24
N VAL A 252 6.14 -8.62 2.37
CA VAL A 252 7.46 -8.38 1.75
C VAL A 252 8.50 -8.02 2.82
N PHE A 253 8.20 -7.09 3.72
CA PHE A 253 9.11 -6.73 4.81
C PHE A 253 9.33 -7.89 5.80
N ASP A 254 8.29 -8.65 6.15
CA ASP A 254 8.41 -9.83 7.01
C ASP A 254 9.14 -11.00 6.31
N ALA A 255 9.22 -11.04 4.98
CA ALA A 255 10.08 -11.97 4.26
C ALA A 255 11.57 -11.63 4.39
N MET A 256 11.91 -10.33 4.35
CA MET A 256 13.29 -9.85 4.41
C MET A 256 13.85 -9.84 5.85
N VAL A 257 13.01 -9.51 6.83
CA VAL A 257 13.44 -9.28 8.23
C VAL A 257 12.84 -10.30 9.21
N GLY A 258 11.73 -10.94 8.85
CA GLY A 258 10.97 -11.80 9.75
C GLY A 258 11.70 -13.12 10.05
N ARG A 259 11.79 -13.46 11.34
CA ARG A 259 12.48 -14.66 11.83
C ARG A 259 11.63 -15.93 11.88
N LYS A 260 10.30 -15.83 11.79
CA LYS A 260 9.37 -16.98 11.93
C LYS A 260 8.63 -17.27 10.62
N ASN A 261 8.59 -18.55 10.24
CA ASN A 261 7.81 -19.08 9.12
C ASN A 261 6.60 -19.86 9.64
N GLU A 262 5.60 -19.14 10.14
CA GLU A 262 4.36 -19.78 10.56
C GLU A 262 3.36 -19.83 9.40
N PHE A 263 2.93 -21.04 9.04
CA PHE A 263 1.87 -21.23 8.05
C PHE A 263 0.50 -21.06 8.70
N LEU A 264 0.01 -19.81 8.71
CA LEU A 264 -1.35 -19.53 9.17
C LEU A 264 -2.35 -19.99 8.11
N ARG A 265 -3.09 -21.07 8.40
CA ARG A 265 -4.08 -21.67 7.50
C ARG A 265 -5.15 -20.67 7.05
N THR A 266 -5.54 -20.77 5.78
CA THR A 266 -6.69 -20.06 5.22
C THR A 266 -7.96 -20.88 5.50
N PRO A 267 -8.96 -20.33 6.20
CA PRO A 267 -10.21 -21.04 6.42
C PRO A 267 -10.92 -21.34 5.11
N LYS A 268 -11.45 -22.56 5.03
CA LYS A 268 -12.32 -23.07 3.97
C LYS A 268 -13.57 -23.60 4.64
N TYR A 269 -14.72 -23.26 4.10
CA TYR A 269 -16.00 -23.39 4.78
C TYR A 269 -16.93 -24.36 4.05
N GLY A 270 -16.56 -24.86 2.88
CA GLY A 270 -17.43 -25.65 2.00
C GLY A 270 -18.56 -24.80 1.44
N ILE A 271 -18.29 -23.54 1.06
CA ILE A 271 -19.26 -22.69 0.38
C ILE A 271 -19.32 -23.07 -1.10
N VAL A 272 -20.52 -23.37 -1.60
CA VAL A 272 -20.76 -23.68 -3.01
C VAL A 272 -21.91 -22.82 -3.56
N LYS A 273 -22.99 -22.66 -2.77
CA LYS A 273 -24.17 -21.89 -3.16
C LYS A 273 -24.14 -20.50 -2.52
N LYS A 274 -24.78 -19.52 -3.18
CA LYS A 274 -25.00 -18.17 -2.63
C LYS A 274 -25.77 -18.16 -1.30
N THR A 275 -26.58 -19.19 -1.06
CA THR A 275 -27.36 -19.36 0.17
C THR A 275 -26.53 -19.88 1.35
N ASP A 276 -25.32 -20.39 1.11
CA ASP A 276 -24.48 -20.93 2.17
C ASP A 276 -23.90 -19.77 3.00
N ASP A 277 -23.91 -19.90 4.32
CA ASP A 277 -23.30 -18.91 5.22
C ASP A 277 -22.07 -19.49 5.91
N TRP A 278 -20.99 -18.71 5.91
CA TRP A 278 -19.74 -19.05 6.60
C TRP A 278 -19.64 -18.39 7.98
N ARG A 279 -20.46 -17.38 8.27
CA ARG A 279 -20.31 -16.52 9.46
C ARG A 279 -20.53 -17.25 10.78
N THR A 280 -21.22 -18.38 10.76
CA THR A 280 -21.50 -19.24 11.93
C THR A 280 -20.57 -20.46 12.00
N LYS A 281 -19.76 -20.71 10.96
CA LYS A 281 -18.89 -21.88 10.89
C LYS A 281 -17.66 -21.72 11.79
N ALA A 282 -17.15 -22.86 12.26
CA ALA A 282 -15.89 -22.91 12.99
C ALA A 282 -14.74 -22.34 12.12
N TYR A 283 -13.68 -21.84 12.76
CA TYR A 283 -12.51 -21.22 12.09
C TYR A 283 -12.73 -19.84 11.44
N ASN A 284 -13.84 -19.15 11.74
CA ASN A 284 -13.98 -17.74 11.40
C ASN A 284 -12.85 -16.88 12.03
N LEU A 285 -12.16 -16.09 11.19
CA LEU A 285 -11.02 -15.30 11.64
C LEU A 285 -11.44 -14.05 12.42
N PRO A 286 -10.69 -13.70 13.48
CA PRO A 286 -10.92 -12.48 14.22
C PRO A 286 -10.41 -11.26 13.45
N PHE A 287 -10.55 -10.10 14.08
CA PHE A 287 -9.99 -8.83 13.60
C PHE A 287 -8.49 -8.95 13.33
N SER A 288 -8.04 -8.43 12.18
CA SER A 288 -6.62 -8.30 11.86
C SER A 288 -6.15 -6.87 12.13
N GLN A 289 -5.00 -6.71 12.80
CA GLN A 289 -4.39 -5.39 13.04
C GLN A 289 -4.03 -4.65 11.75
N THR A 290 -3.74 -5.37 10.66
CA THR A 290 -3.48 -4.77 9.34
C THR A 290 -4.66 -3.94 8.82
N THR A 291 -5.87 -4.23 9.29
CA THR A 291 -7.09 -3.48 8.97
C THR A 291 -7.03 -2.02 9.44
N LEU A 292 -6.34 -1.75 10.56
CA LEU A 292 -6.15 -0.38 11.05
C LEU A 292 -5.19 0.39 10.16
N LEU A 293 -4.14 -0.26 9.65
CA LEU A 293 -3.22 0.36 8.68
C LEU A 293 -3.95 0.68 7.38
N GLU A 294 -4.76 -0.25 6.87
CA GLU A 294 -5.57 0.01 5.67
C GLU A 294 -6.56 1.15 5.89
N LEU A 295 -7.19 1.24 7.06
CA LEU A 295 -8.06 2.37 7.39
C LEU A 295 -7.29 3.69 7.41
N PHE A 296 -6.09 3.70 8.00
CA PHE A 296 -5.20 4.85 8.00
C PHE A 296 -4.85 5.30 6.57
N PHE A 297 -4.45 4.38 5.68
CA PHE A 297 -4.18 4.70 4.28
C PHE A 297 -5.43 5.19 3.54
N GLY A 298 -6.62 4.67 3.86
CA GLY A 298 -7.88 5.18 3.34
C GLY A 298 -8.14 6.63 3.76
N ILE A 299 -7.99 6.95 5.04
CA ILE A 299 -8.16 8.32 5.57
C ILE A 299 -7.11 9.26 4.98
N TYR A 300 -5.85 8.85 4.93
CA TYR A 300 -4.76 9.60 4.30
C TYR A 300 -5.09 9.92 2.84
N GLY A 301 -5.63 8.95 2.11
CA GLY A 301 -6.07 9.13 0.74
C GLY A 301 -7.16 10.17 0.55
N VAL A 302 -8.07 10.33 1.53
CA VAL A 302 -9.08 11.41 1.51
C VAL A 302 -8.40 12.77 1.60
N PHE A 303 -7.45 12.94 2.53
CA PHE A 303 -6.65 14.16 2.59
C PHE A 303 -5.88 14.40 1.29
N GLY A 304 -5.30 13.35 0.69
CA GLY A 304 -4.61 13.45 -0.60
C GLY A 304 -5.51 13.92 -1.74
N ILE A 305 -6.79 13.53 -1.76
CA ILE A 305 -7.77 14.03 -2.74
C ILE A 305 -8.02 15.52 -2.52
N PHE A 306 -8.26 15.93 -1.26
CA PHE A 306 -8.46 17.35 -0.96
C PHE A 306 -7.23 18.18 -1.35
N ILE A 307 -6.03 17.73 -0.97
CA ILE A 307 -4.78 18.40 -1.34
C ILE A 307 -4.68 18.53 -2.86
N ALA A 308 -4.91 17.45 -3.62
CA ALA A 308 -4.84 17.51 -5.09
C ALA A 308 -5.83 18.51 -5.71
N ILE A 309 -7.02 18.67 -5.13
CA ILE A 309 -8.02 19.64 -5.59
C ILE A 309 -7.57 21.07 -5.24
N TYR A 310 -7.18 21.31 -3.99
CA TYR A 310 -6.84 22.64 -3.50
C TYR A 310 -5.48 23.14 -4.00
N SER A 311 -4.55 22.26 -4.33
CA SER A 311 -3.27 22.62 -4.98
C SER A 311 -3.36 22.74 -6.50
N SER A 312 -4.57 22.91 -7.06
CA SER A 312 -4.81 23.05 -8.51
C SER A 312 -4.27 21.89 -9.37
N ASN A 313 -4.20 20.69 -8.80
CA ASN A 313 -3.67 19.48 -9.43
C ASN A 313 -4.72 18.34 -9.52
N PRO A 314 -5.95 18.60 -10.02
CA PRO A 314 -7.04 17.63 -9.96
C PRO A 314 -6.81 16.38 -10.83
N ILE A 315 -5.85 16.43 -11.76
CA ILE A 315 -5.49 15.30 -12.64
C ILE A 315 -5.03 14.05 -11.85
N TRP A 316 -4.53 14.25 -10.62
CA TRP A 316 -4.11 13.15 -9.74
C TRP A 316 -5.24 12.58 -8.88
N VAL A 317 -6.40 13.23 -8.83
CA VAL A 317 -7.55 12.75 -8.04
C VAL A 317 -7.97 11.33 -8.43
N PRO A 318 -8.09 10.95 -9.73
CA PRO A 318 -8.52 9.60 -10.10
C PRO A 318 -7.60 8.49 -9.56
N ILE A 319 -6.28 8.68 -9.61
CA ILE A 319 -5.33 7.66 -9.15
C ILE A 319 -5.29 7.56 -7.62
N ILE A 320 -5.40 8.69 -6.90
CA ILE A 320 -5.48 8.71 -5.44
C ILE A 320 -6.81 8.10 -5.00
N ALA A 321 -7.92 8.51 -5.60
CA ALA A 321 -9.27 8.03 -5.28
C ALA A 321 -9.41 6.52 -5.48
N LEU A 322 -8.85 5.96 -6.57
CA LEU A 322 -8.89 4.53 -6.80
C LEU A 322 -8.19 3.74 -5.68
N GLN A 323 -7.04 4.24 -5.21
CA GLN A 323 -6.31 3.64 -4.09
C GLN A 323 -7.05 3.79 -2.77
N THR A 324 -7.57 4.99 -2.49
CA THR A 324 -8.43 5.28 -1.33
C THR A 324 -9.63 4.34 -1.26
N ILE A 325 -10.34 4.12 -2.37
CA ILE A 325 -11.47 3.20 -2.45
C ILE A 325 -11.02 1.77 -2.17
N GLY A 326 -9.87 1.33 -2.71
CA GLY A 326 -9.27 0.03 -2.41
C GLY A 326 -9.02 -0.17 -0.92
N PHE A 327 -8.40 0.80 -0.25
CA PHE A 327 -8.10 0.74 1.18
C PHE A 327 -9.36 0.71 2.05
N PHE A 328 -10.34 1.56 1.76
CA PHE A 328 -11.61 1.52 2.47
C PHE A 328 -12.39 0.23 2.21
N TYR A 329 -12.40 -0.28 0.98
CA TYR A 329 -13.07 -1.54 0.66
C TYR A 329 -12.49 -2.69 1.47
N ILE A 330 -11.16 -2.88 1.47
CA ILE A 330 -10.52 -3.95 2.22
C ILE A 330 -10.71 -3.76 3.73
N SER A 331 -10.61 -2.52 4.22
CA SER A 331 -10.81 -2.21 5.64
C SER A 331 -12.24 -2.52 6.09
N LEU A 332 -13.24 -1.96 5.39
CA LEU A 332 -14.66 -2.18 5.64
C LEU A 332 -15.02 -3.67 5.56
N MET A 333 -14.58 -4.37 4.52
CA MET A 333 -14.83 -5.81 4.39
C MET A 333 -14.15 -6.60 5.49
N SER A 334 -12.99 -6.19 5.98
CA SER A 334 -12.33 -6.84 7.12
C SER A 334 -13.10 -6.60 8.42
N PHE A 335 -13.64 -5.40 8.64
CA PHE A 335 -14.50 -5.09 9.78
C PHE A 335 -15.82 -5.88 9.72
N THR A 336 -16.56 -5.82 8.62
CA THR A 336 -17.87 -6.49 8.48
C THR A 336 -17.76 -8.01 8.52
N HIS A 337 -16.65 -8.57 8.03
CA HIS A 337 -16.37 -9.99 8.08
C HIS A 337 -15.75 -10.45 9.40
N THR A 338 -15.34 -9.52 10.27
CA THR A 338 -14.84 -9.86 11.60
C THR A 338 -16.03 -10.08 12.53
N ARG A 339 -16.05 -11.22 13.22
CA ARG A 339 -16.93 -11.41 14.39
C ARG A 339 -16.08 -11.62 15.63
N PHE A 340 -16.43 -10.90 16.71
CA PHE A 340 -15.81 -11.04 18.01
C PHE A 340 -16.29 -12.29 18.79
N LYS A 341 -17.34 -12.98 18.30
CA LYS A 341 -17.85 -14.21 18.90
C LYS A 341 -17.30 -15.44 18.16
N ARG A 342 -16.45 -16.20 18.85
CA ARG A 342 -16.02 -17.55 18.48
C ARG A 342 -17.27 -18.44 18.42
N GLY A 343 -17.49 -19.16 17.32
CA GLY A 343 -18.57 -20.16 17.23
C GLY A 343 -18.42 -21.23 18.33
N ASN A 344 -19.53 -21.88 18.68
CA ASN A 344 -19.71 -22.84 19.79
C ASN A 344 -18.87 -24.14 19.73
N SER A 345 -17.75 -24.16 19.02
CA SER A 345 -16.72 -25.17 19.27
C SER A 345 -16.00 -24.81 20.57
N ARG A 346 -16.70 -24.95 21.71
CA ARG A 346 -16.07 -24.97 23.03
C ARG A 346 -15.29 -26.28 23.12
N ILE A 347 -13.97 -26.18 22.98
CA ILE A 347 -13.14 -26.93 23.93
C ILE A 347 -13.34 -26.16 25.23
N ASP A 348 -13.86 -26.80 26.28
CA ASP A 348 -14.02 -26.19 27.59
C ASP A 348 -12.63 -25.91 28.15
N TYR A 349 -12.08 -24.78 27.72
CA TYR A 349 -10.77 -24.32 28.07
C TYR A 349 -10.95 -23.05 28.89
N THR A 350 -10.77 -23.20 30.19
CA THR A 350 -10.68 -22.08 31.12
C THR A 350 -9.40 -21.32 30.82
N LYS A 351 -9.55 -20.15 30.20
CA LYS A 351 -8.42 -19.25 29.97
C LYS A 351 -7.62 -19.07 31.25
N THR A 352 -6.32 -19.34 31.17
CA THR A 352 -5.40 -19.12 32.28
C THR A 352 -5.39 -17.64 32.69
N LYS A 353 -4.92 -17.35 33.91
CA LYS A 353 -4.76 -15.94 34.34
C LYS A 353 -3.91 -15.15 33.35
N ASP A 354 -2.89 -15.78 32.77
CA ASP A 354 -1.97 -15.14 31.83
C ASP A 354 -2.61 -14.79 30.48
N GLU A 355 -3.50 -15.64 29.97
CA GLU A 355 -4.26 -15.32 28.75
C GLU A 355 -5.31 -14.22 28.96
N LYS A 356 -5.97 -14.22 30.11
CA LYS A 356 -6.88 -13.11 30.49
C LYS A 356 -6.08 -11.81 30.59
N MET A 357 -4.92 -11.86 31.24
CA MET A 357 -3.99 -10.74 31.34
C MET A 357 -3.50 -10.28 29.96
N ALA A 358 -3.20 -11.21 29.04
CA ALA A 358 -2.78 -10.91 27.68
C ALA A 358 -3.89 -10.24 26.86
N GLY A 359 -5.14 -10.70 26.99
CA GLY A 359 -6.30 -10.06 26.37
C GLY A 359 -6.55 -8.65 26.88
N ILE A 360 -6.37 -8.41 28.18
CA ILE A 360 -6.44 -7.08 28.79
C ILE A 360 -5.27 -6.21 28.29
N THR A 361 -4.04 -6.74 28.29
CA THR A 361 -2.85 -6.05 27.79
C THR A 361 -3.03 -5.63 26.34
N PHE A 362 -3.60 -6.49 25.49
CA PHE A 362 -3.87 -6.20 24.09
C PHE A 362 -4.90 -5.10 23.91
N LYS A 363 -6.00 -5.14 24.69
CA LYS A 363 -7.01 -4.07 24.69
C LYS A 363 -6.39 -2.73 25.13
N LEU A 364 -5.64 -2.73 26.23
CA LEU A 364 -4.94 -1.54 26.72
C LEU A 364 -3.92 -1.02 25.70
N ALA A 365 -3.18 -1.90 25.04
CA ALA A 365 -2.23 -1.51 23.98
C ALA A 365 -2.96 -0.93 22.76
N THR A 366 -4.11 -1.48 22.38
CA THR A 366 -4.94 -0.94 21.28
C THR A 366 -5.47 0.44 21.62
N VAL A 367 -5.98 0.62 22.84
CA VAL A 367 -6.41 1.93 23.36
C VAL A 367 -5.22 2.90 23.41
N GLY A 368 -4.04 2.43 23.84
CA GLY A 368 -2.81 3.21 23.85
C GLY A 368 -2.39 3.68 22.45
N ILE A 369 -2.44 2.81 21.44
CA ILE A 369 -2.15 3.18 20.04
C ILE A 369 -3.15 4.23 19.54
N ILE A 370 -4.44 4.06 19.83
CA ILE A 370 -5.47 5.05 19.44
C ILE A 370 -5.20 6.39 20.13
N ALA A 371 -4.92 6.38 21.44
CA ALA A 371 -4.59 7.58 22.19
C ALA A 371 -3.34 8.28 21.63
N ILE A 372 -2.32 7.52 21.25
CA ILE A 372 -1.11 8.02 20.59
C ILE A 372 -1.44 8.69 19.26
N ILE A 373 -2.29 8.07 18.42
CA ILE A 373 -2.70 8.65 17.14
C ILE A 373 -3.48 9.95 17.35
N CYS A 374 -4.45 9.95 18.29
CA CYS A 374 -5.21 11.15 18.62
C CYS A 374 -4.31 12.26 19.18
N PHE A 375 -3.35 11.92 20.02
CA PHE A 375 -2.37 12.86 20.55
C PHE A 375 -1.46 13.40 19.43
N GLY A 376 -1.00 12.55 18.52
CA GLY A 376 -0.22 12.95 17.35
C GLY A 376 -0.97 13.94 16.45
N ALA A 377 -2.26 13.66 16.18
CA ALA A 377 -3.13 14.58 15.45
C ALA A 377 -3.32 15.91 16.18
N TYR A 378 -3.52 15.88 17.50
CA TYR A 378 -3.60 17.08 18.32
C TYR A 378 -2.30 17.89 18.29
N THR A 379 -1.14 17.24 18.44
CA THR A 379 0.17 17.93 18.37
C THR A 379 0.43 18.51 16.99
N GLY A 380 0.01 17.83 15.92
CA GLY A 380 0.11 18.36 14.55
C GLY A 380 -0.78 19.59 14.35
N TYR A 381 -1.99 19.58 14.91
CA TYR A 381 -2.88 20.74 14.91
C TYR A 381 -2.29 21.91 15.69
N VAL A 382 -1.76 21.67 16.90
CA VAL A 382 -1.11 22.70 17.72
C VAL A 382 0.14 23.25 17.03
N GLY A 383 0.96 22.40 16.42
CA GLY A 383 2.13 22.83 15.63
C GLY A 383 1.72 23.70 14.44
N TYR A 384 0.68 23.31 13.69
CA TYR A 384 0.14 24.17 12.62
C TYR A 384 -0.33 25.53 13.17
N GLN A 385 -1.11 25.54 14.25
CA GLN A 385 -1.65 26.77 14.85
C GLN A 385 -0.56 27.73 15.34
N ASN A 386 0.53 27.21 15.91
CA ASN A 386 1.58 28.04 16.50
C ASN A 386 2.66 28.44 15.51
N ASP A 387 3.02 27.54 14.59
CA ASP A 387 4.21 27.72 13.76
C ASP A 387 3.80 28.20 12.35
N VAL A 388 2.83 27.55 11.70
CA VAL A 388 2.52 27.79 10.28
C VAL A 388 1.43 28.84 10.08
N TYR A 389 0.35 28.76 10.86
CA TYR A 389 -0.82 29.63 10.70
C TYR A 389 -0.52 31.14 10.82
N PRO A 390 0.40 31.60 11.70
CA PRO A 390 0.79 33.01 11.73
C PRO A 390 1.48 33.48 10.43
N VAL A 391 2.22 32.58 9.76
CA VAL A 391 2.84 32.86 8.45
C VAL A 391 1.79 32.91 7.36
N ASP A 392 0.83 31.97 7.34
CA ASP A 392 -0.30 31.98 6.39
C ASP A 392 -1.13 33.28 6.52
N LEU A 393 -1.41 33.71 7.75
CA LEU A 393 -2.07 35.00 8.02
C LEU A 393 -1.25 36.18 7.50
N SER A 394 0.07 36.15 7.68
CA SER A 394 0.98 37.20 7.22
C SER A 394 1.00 37.30 5.69
N ILE A 395 1.00 36.16 4.99
CA ILE A 395 0.87 36.09 3.52
C ILE A 395 -0.44 36.74 3.06
N GLY A 396 -1.56 36.43 3.70
CA GLY A 396 -2.86 37.03 3.37
C GLY A 396 -2.96 38.54 3.69
N LEU A 397 -2.22 39.02 4.70
CA LEU A 397 -2.11 40.45 4.99
C LEU A 397 -1.24 41.17 3.94
N LEU A 398 -0.19 40.52 3.43
CA LEU A 398 0.63 41.07 2.33
C LEU A 398 -0.20 41.20 1.04
N ASP A 399 -1.07 40.24 0.72
CA ASP A 399 -2.06 40.37 -0.37
C ASP A 399 -2.94 41.61 -0.21
N ARG A 400 -3.41 41.86 1.02
CA ARG A 400 -4.22 43.03 1.32
C ARG A 400 -3.41 44.33 1.18
N ILE A 401 -2.14 44.35 1.57
CA ILE A 401 -1.25 45.50 1.38
C ILE A 401 -1.09 45.82 -0.11
N MET A 402 -0.83 44.82 -0.94
CA MET A 402 -0.69 45.00 -2.40
C MET A 402 -1.96 45.55 -3.06
N ALA A 403 -3.14 45.17 -2.55
CA ALA A 403 -4.42 45.64 -3.06
C ALA A 403 -4.90 46.97 -2.45
N SER A 404 -4.28 47.45 -1.37
CA SER A 404 -4.76 48.62 -0.63
C SER A 404 -4.20 49.93 -1.19
N SER A 405 -5.06 50.95 -1.27
CA SER A 405 -4.67 52.33 -1.58
C SER A 405 -4.67 53.24 -0.35
N GLU A 406 -4.92 52.68 0.84
CA GLU A 406 -5.03 53.43 2.09
C GLU A 406 -3.85 53.18 3.03
N PRO A 407 -2.99 54.19 3.29
CA PRO A 407 -1.82 54.04 4.15
C PRO A 407 -2.13 53.58 5.58
N LYS A 408 -3.29 53.97 6.13
CA LYS A 408 -3.71 53.56 7.48
C LYS A 408 -3.93 52.06 7.58
N THR A 409 -4.56 51.47 6.56
CA THR A 409 -4.79 50.03 6.47
C THR A 409 -3.46 49.29 6.32
N ILE A 410 -2.57 49.78 5.46
CA ILE A 410 -1.22 49.20 5.28
C ILE A 410 -0.42 49.24 6.57
N LEU A 411 -0.47 50.35 7.33
CA LEU A 411 0.18 50.47 8.64
C LEU A 411 -0.34 49.45 9.66
N ALA A 412 -1.66 49.23 9.70
CA ALA A 412 -2.24 48.22 10.57
C ALA A 412 -1.78 46.81 10.18
N ASP A 413 -1.72 46.52 8.88
CA ASP A 413 -1.35 45.21 8.34
C ASP A 413 0.12 44.88 8.58
N ILE A 414 1.03 45.84 8.34
CA ILE A 414 2.46 45.67 8.64
C ILE A 414 2.69 45.42 10.13
N ASN A 415 1.99 46.13 11.01
CA ASN A 415 2.11 45.91 12.46
C ASN A 415 1.59 44.53 12.87
N ALA A 416 0.47 44.08 12.31
CA ALA A 416 -0.05 42.73 12.57
C ALA A 416 0.92 41.64 12.08
N ILE A 417 1.50 41.78 10.88
CA ILE A 417 2.51 40.85 10.35
C ILE A 417 3.72 40.77 11.30
N LYS A 418 4.21 41.91 11.80
CA LYS A 418 5.34 41.94 12.74
C LYS A 418 5.06 41.22 14.05
N GLU A 419 3.81 41.25 14.54
CA GLU A 419 3.38 40.52 15.74
C GLU A 419 3.25 39.01 15.49
N TYR A 420 2.81 38.62 14.29
CA TYR A 420 2.65 37.22 13.92
C TYR A 420 3.97 36.51 13.63
N LEU A 421 4.95 37.20 13.07
CA LEU A 421 6.23 36.61 12.70
C LEU A 421 7.24 36.64 13.85
N PRO A 422 8.10 35.61 13.98
CA PRO A 422 9.23 35.64 14.92
C PRO A 422 10.14 36.84 14.69
N VAL A 423 10.82 37.30 15.75
CA VAL A 423 11.74 38.44 15.69
C VAL A 423 13.10 38.02 15.09
N GLU A 424 13.50 36.77 15.32
CA GLU A 424 14.79 36.22 14.91
C GLU A 424 14.68 34.73 14.57
N GLY A 425 15.72 34.19 13.93
CA GLY A 425 15.80 32.79 13.51
C GLY A 425 15.61 32.61 12.01
N ASN A 426 15.70 31.36 11.57
CA ASN A 426 15.52 30.95 10.18
C ASN A 426 14.77 29.62 10.15
N ALA A 427 13.72 29.52 9.33
CA ALA A 427 12.93 28.30 9.20
C ALA A 427 13.62 27.19 8.38
N VAL A 428 14.58 27.55 7.52
CA VAL A 428 15.41 26.64 6.74
C VAL A 428 16.69 26.34 7.52
N TYR A 429 16.73 25.17 8.16
CA TYR A 429 17.84 24.83 9.06
C TYR A 429 19.03 24.15 8.40
N LEU A 430 18.80 23.36 7.35
CA LEU A 430 19.87 22.55 6.73
C LEU A 430 20.80 23.40 5.86
N PHE A 431 20.23 24.38 5.17
CA PHE A 431 20.92 25.34 4.31
C PHE A 431 20.19 26.70 4.39
N PRO A 432 20.35 27.44 5.50
CA PRO A 432 19.64 28.69 5.71
C PRO A 432 19.90 29.65 4.55
N THR A 433 18.84 30.20 3.99
CA THR A 433 18.93 31.25 2.97
C THR A 433 18.71 32.61 3.61
N ASP A 434 19.25 33.64 2.98
CA ASP A 434 19.06 35.01 3.41
C ASP A 434 17.60 35.46 3.31
N THR A 435 16.84 34.88 2.38
CA THR A 435 15.41 35.14 2.15
C THR A 435 14.49 34.57 3.24
N THR A 436 14.95 33.56 3.97
CA THR A 436 14.15 32.82 4.98
C THR A 436 14.47 33.26 6.41
N ASN A 437 15.24 34.34 6.57
CA ASN A 437 15.71 34.85 7.85
C ASN A 437 14.71 35.86 8.45
N PHE A 438 14.10 35.50 9.58
CA PHE A 438 13.08 36.33 10.24
C PHE A 438 13.62 37.69 10.71
N ALA A 439 14.89 37.79 11.11
CA ALA A 439 15.47 39.08 11.51
C ALA A 439 15.58 40.06 10.33
N ARG A 440 15.85 39.54 9.13
CA ARG A 440 15.85 40.36 7.90
C ARG A 440 14.44 40.73 7.49
N ILE A 441 13.50 39.79 7.51
CA ILE A 441 12.08 40.05 7.24
C ILE A 441 11.53 41.13 8.19
N GLN A 442 11.84 41.07 9.48
CA GLN A 442 11.48 42.10 10.46
C GLN A 442 12.13 43.46 10.16
N THR A 443 13.37 43.46 9.67
CA THR A 443 14.05 44.69 9.23
C THR A 443 13.35 45.30 8.01
N ASP A 444 12.98 44.49 7.03
CA ASP A 444 12.25 44.95 5.85
C ASP A 444 10.86 45.48 6.20
N LEU A 445 10.15 44.82 7.13
CA LEU A 445 8.88 45.30 7.67
C LEU A 445 9.03 46.64 8.41
N ASN A 446 10.13 46.85 9.15
CA ASN A 446 10.43 48.15 9.77
C ASN A 446 10.65 49.25 8.73
N VAL A 447 11.35 48.94 7.65
CA VAL A 447 11.55 49.88 6.53
C VAL A 447 10.22 50.20 5.86
N MET A 448 9.38 49.20 5.59
CA MET A 448 8.05 49.41 5.03
C MET A 448 7.16 50.25 5.94
N LEU A 449 7.21 50.03 7.25
CA LEU A 449 6.46 50.81 8.23
C LEU A 449 6.87 52.29 8.18
N ALA A 450 8.17 52.58 8.25
CA ALA A 450 8.69 53.95 8.17
C ALA A 450 8.38 54.62 6.83
N SER A 451 8.40 53.86 5.72
CA SER A 451 8.00 54.36 4.40
C SER A 451 6.51 54.68 4.36
N THR A 452 5.66 53.82 4.91
CA THR A 452 4.20 54.00 4.95
C THR A 452 3.81 55.23 5.77
N GLU A 453 4.46 55.47 6.91
CA GLU A 453 4.26 56.68 7.72
C GLU A 453 4.59 57.95 6.94
N LYS A 454 5.71 57.96 6.22
CA LYS A 454 6.10 59.09 5.36
C LYS A 454 5.09 59.32 4.24
N ILE A 455 4.65 58.27 3.56
CA ILE A 455 3.66 58.34 2.47
C ILE A 455 2.32 58.86 3.00
N SER A 456 1.93 58.50 4.23
CA SER A 456 0.68 58.94 4.84
C SER A 456 0.61 60.46 5.07
N ALA A 457 1.77 61.14 5.15
CA ALA A 457 1.88 62.58 5.33
C ALA A 457 1.89 63.36 4.01
N VAL A 458 1.94 62.67 2.86
CA VAL A 458 2.03 63.27 1.52
C VAL A 458 0.63 63.35 0.89
N PRO A 459 0.28 64.43 0.14
CA PRO A 459 -0.99 64.53 -0.57
C PRO A 459 -1.22 63.38 -1.55
N ARG A 460 -2.43 62.81 -1.54
CA ARG A 460 -2.80 61.63 -2.34
C ARG A 460 -2.73 61.83 -3.85
N ASP A 461 -2.83 63.08 -4.31
CA ASP A 461 -2.77 63.50 -5.71
C ASP A 461 -1.33 63.77 -6.19
N SER A 462 -0.34 63.62 -5.32
CA SER A 462 1.06 63.83 -5.70
C SER A 462 1.68 62.59 -6.36
N SER A 463 2.64 62.82 -7.26
CA SER A 463 3.45 61.74 -7.84
C SER A 463 4.22 60.96 -6.77
N ALA A 464 4.69 61.64 -5.73
CA ALA A 464 5.41 61.04 -4.61
C ALA A 464 4.54 60.02 -3.84
N PHE A 465 3.24 60.28 -3.67
CA PHE A 465 2.32 59.33 -3.06
C PHE A 465 2.19 58.06 -3.91
N HIS A 466 1.94 58.20 -5.22
CA HIS A 466 1.79 57.05 -6.12
C HIS A 466 3.07 56.22 -6.25
N THR A 467 4.24 56.86 -6.36
CA THR A 467 5.53 56.15 -6.39
C THR A 467 5.79 55.43 -5.07
N GLY A 468 5.48 56.05 -3.93
CA GLY A 468 5.62 55.41 -2.63
C GLY A 468 4.71 54.20 -2.45
N MET A 469 3.44 54.29 -2.87
CA MET A 469 2.50 53.18 -2.82
C MET A 469 2.94 52.00 -3.72
N MET A 470 3.52 52.30 -4.89
CA MET A 470 4.07 51.27 -5.78
C MET A 470 5.28 50.56 -5.17
N ASP A 471 6.20 51.29 -4.53
CA ASP A 471 7.35 50.69 -3.81
C ASP A 471 6.87 49.80 -2.65
N LEU A 472 5.85 50.23 -1.90
CA LEU A 472 5.26 49.42 -0.83
C LEU A 472 4.64 48.12 -1.38
N SER A 473 3.91 48.18 -2.49
CA SER A 473 3.33 47.00 -3.13
C SER A 473 4.42 46.02 -3.58
N LEU A 474 5.49 46.50 -4.22
CA LEU A 474 6.59 45.65 -4.69
C LEU A 474 7.34 44.99 -3.53
N ARG A 475 7.55 45.72 -2.42
CA ARG A 475 8.17 45.14 -1.22
C ARG A 475 7.28 44.10 -0.57
N ALA A 476 5.97 44.31 -0.57
CA ALA A 476 5.02 43.35 -0.04
C ALA A 476 5.04 42.04 -0.85
N GLU A 477 5.13 42.12 -2.18
CA GLU A 477 5.28 40.97 -3.08
C GLU A 477 6.55 40.16 -2.77
N ILE A 478 7.71 40.83 -2.66
CA ILE A 478 8.99 40.15 -2.33
C ILE A 478 8.92 39.48 -0.95
N LEU A 479 8.34 40.14 0.05
CA LEU A 479 8.16 39.54 1.37
C LEU A 479 7.21 38.35 1.33
N GLN A 480 6.17 38.39 0.50
CA GLN A 480 5.24 37.30 0.34
C GLN A 480 5.93 36.06 -0.23
N GLU A 481 6.72 36.22 -1.30
CA GLU A 481 7.53 35.13 -1.87
C GLU A 481 8.46 34.52 -0.82
N ASN A 482 9.16 35.36 -0.05
CA ASN A 482 10.04 34.91 1.04
C ASN A 482 9.28 34.11 2.12
N LEU A 483 8.07 34.52 2.49
CA LEU A 483 7.25 33.78 3.45
C LEU A 483 6.70 32.48 2.87
N MET A 484 6.31 32.45 1.59
CA MET A 484 5.87 31.22 0.91
C MET A 484 6.99 30.18 0.84
N ASP A 485 8.24 30.61 0.60
CA ASP A 485 9.43 29.76 0.63
C ASP A 485 9.67 29.13 2.02
N ILE A 486 9.25 29.81 3.10
CA ILE A 486 9.42 29.33 4.49
C ILE A 486 8.43 28.20 4.83
N VAL A 487 7.19 28.25 4.33
CA VAL A 487 6.08 27.39 4.77
C VAL A 487 6.40 25.88 4.76
N PRO A 488 7.00 25.29 3.69
CA PRO A 488 7.31 23.85 3.67
C PRO A 488 8.25 23.40 4.79
N TYR A 489 9.18 24.26 5.19
CA TYR A 489 10.18 23.95 6.22
C TYR A 489 9.61 24.04 7.64
N MET A 490 8.58 24.85 7.83
CA MET A 490 7.85 24.93 9.10
C MET A 490 7.02 23.67 9.35
N TYR A 491 6.42 23.08 8.30
CA TYR A 491 5.77 21.77 8.42
C TYR A 491 6.77 20.65 8.74
N ALA A 492 7.95 20.66 8.12
CA ALA A 492 9.00 19.65 8.26
C ALA A 492 10.12 20.05 9.24
N SER A 493 9.78 20.74 10.33
CA SER A 493 10.78 21.15 11.33
C SER A 493 11.53 19.95 11.93
N ILE A 494 12.79 20.15 12.34
CA ILE A 494 13.59 19.09 13.00
C ILE A 494 12.86 18.52 14.21
N SER A 495 12.17 19.38 14.98
CA SER A 495 11.32 18.96 16.09
C SER A 495 10.23 18.00 15.61
N ASN A 496 9.45 18.37 14.58
CA ASN A 496 8.38 17.54 14.04
C ASN A 496 8.89 16.23 13.45
N ILE A 497 10.04 16.23 12.78
CA ILE A 497 10.68 15.02 12.22
C ILE A 497 11.13 14.10 13.36
N ILE A 498 11.84 14.62 14.35
CA ILE A 498 12.30 13.85 15.52
C ILE A 498 11.08 13.29 16.27
N PHE A 499 10.06 14.10 16.50
CA PHE A 499 8.83 13.68 17.18
C PHE A 499 8.11 12.59 16.39
N THR A 500 7.98 12.73 15.06
CA THR A 500 7.40 11.71 14.18
C THR A 500 8.20 10.42 14.20
N CYS A 501 9.53 10.49 14.18
CA CYS A 501 10.41 9.33 14.33
C CYS A 501 10.21 8.63 15.69
N PHE A 502 10.11 9.39 16.79
CA PHE A 502 9.79 8.84 18.12
C PHE A 502 8.43 8.14 18.13
N TRP A 503 7.41 8.70 17.49
CA TRP A 503 6.10 8.06 17.37
C TRP A 503 6.14 6.76 16.59
N ILE A 504 6.82 6.74 15.45
CA ILE A 504 6.99 5.54 14.63
C ILE A 504 7.72 4.47 15.45
N VAL A 505 8.80 4.84 16.15
CA VAL A 505 9.55 3.92 17.01
C VAL A 505 8.70 3.41 18.18
N ALA A 506 7.91 4.26 18.84
CA ALA A 506 7.03 3.86 19.93
C ALA A 506 5.94 2.90 19.47
N ILE A 507 5.30 3.19 18.33
CA ILE A 507 4.29 2.32 17.72
C ILE A 507 4.92 0.97 17.34
N ILE A 508 6.06 0.97 16.64
CA ILE A 508 6.80 -0.25 16.29
C ILE A 508 7.21 -1.02 17.55
N GLY A 509 7.68 -0.33 18.59
CA GLY A 509 8.05 -0.91 19.88
C GLY A 509 6.87 -1.63 20.55
N ILE A 510 5.70 -0.99 20.59
CA ILE A 510 4.47 -1.62 21.09
C ILE A 510 4.13 -2.86 20.25
N PHE A 511 4.20 -2.77 18.91
CA PHE A 511 3.96 -3.93 18.04
C PHE A 511 4.97 -5.06 18.27
N VAL A 512 6.25 -4.75 18.48
CA VAL A 512 7.30 -5.74 18.78
C VAL A 512 7.04 -6.41 20.13
N ILE A 513 6.67 -5.65 21.17
CA ILE A 513 6.33 -6.19 22.49
C ILE A 513 5.10 -7.11 22.38
N LEU A 514 4.05 -6.69 21.66
CA LEU A 514 2.86 -7.49 21.43
C LEU A 514 3.17 -8.77 20.64
N LYS A 515 3.98 -8.68 19.58
CA LYS A 515 4.43 -9.82 18.76
C LYS A 515 5.26 -10.79 19.59
N ARG A 516 6.20 -10.29 20.40
CA ARG A 516 7.05 -11.12 21.29
C ARG A 516 6.23 -11.80 22.38
N LYS A 517 5.27 -11.11 23.00
CA LYS A 517 4.39 -11.70 24.02
C LYS A 517 3.46 -12.76 23.44
N LYS A 518 2.88 -12.53 22.26
CA LYS A 518 2.11 -13.55 21.52
C LYS A 518 2.96 -14.78 21.19
N GLN A 519 4.18 -14.56 20.72
CA GLN A 519 5.13 -15.62 20.39
C GLN A 519 5.60 -16.42 21.61
N ASN A 520 5.72 -15.79 22.78
CA ASN A 520 6.06 -16.45 24.04
C ASN A 520 4.88 -17.29 24.55
N LEU A 521 3.64 -16.81 24.39
CA LEU A 521 2.43 -17.57 24.72
C LEU A 521 2.28 -18.78 23.78
N GLU A 522 2.46 -18.60 22.47
CA GLU A 522 2.43 -19.70 21.49
C GLU A 522 3.54 -20.75 21.72
N SER A 523 4.70 -20.34 22.24
CA SER A 523 5.75 -21.29 22.63
C SER A 523 5.46 -22.00 23.95
N PHE A 524 4.73 -21.37 24.86
CA PHE A 524 4.27 -21.98 26.11
C PHE A 524 3.18 -23.02 25.83
N ASP A 525 2.18 -22.68 25.00
CA ASP A 525 1.12 -23.60 24.57
C ASP A 525 1.71 -24.85 23.88
N LYS A 526 2.73 -24.66 23.02
CA LYS A 526 3.46 -25.76 22.37
C LYS A 526 4.32 -26.60 23.32
N ALA A 527 4.78 -26.04 24.45
CA ALA A 527 5.56 -26.77 25.45
C ALA A 527 4.67 -27.62 26.36
N GLU A 528 3.39 -27.24 26.54
CA GLU A 528 2.39 -28.01 27.29
C GLU A 528 1.58 -28.99 26.40
N GLY A 529 1.90 -29.09 25.10
CA GLY A 529 1.26 -30.06 24.20
C GLY A 529 -0.14 -29.68 23.72
N VAL A 530 -0.47 -28.37 23.69
CA VAL A 530 -1.72 -27.83 23.11
C VAL A 530 -1.49 -27.23 21.73
#